data_AF-A0A9E0MLR1-F1
#
_entry.id   AF-A0A9E0MLR1-F1
#
_cell.length_a   1.000
_cell.length_b   1.000
_cell.length_c   1.000
_cell.angle_alpha   90.00
_cell.angle_beta   90.00
_cell.angle_gamma   90.00
#
_symmetry.space_group_name_H-M   'P 1'
#
loop_
_entity.id
_entity.type
_entity.pdbx_description
1 polymer ?
#
loop_
_entity_poly.entity_id
_entity_poly.type
_entity_poly.pdbx_seq_one_letter_code
_entity_poly.pdbx_strand_id
1 'polypeptide(L)'
;MLRLFVIAPASVLVACAEPAPECVPTAGGPIAVVEGAAVTATLGCATEGEARPPEAWQITGLPDGATFDPATATIAWVPRLDQAAVYTVELAVADEATTGSLRIAVADAFDAPGNVPPLDPVRYPDELGVPVIFVTPRPTSEDYAPVTVVFGGRVYAAEAKLRGASSLSYPKQSYTLKFPAGAYFHAPELGTGFPARKRIVLTSTFDDNSYLRQRLAYELWNRMDPGHVQIAAASAVVYLDGEFHGLYALTDHVDKHRFAAAGLAETGDVYKSINHDANFDLRQYDGDPKLTLHDGYTKKDGLPEEGQPGAFNAIDDLVDFVARRDDATFAAEVATRIHVPDFRDWYVFATYVLGSDSGGKNAYLYHDPAGGPWRYAPWDWNHSFGQAWETSRTGSDDWDGFTNKNRLFVRLLADPALGPTVAARYRELLAGPLGEGEVVALYDRLVAETAAVAARDWRAWRDAYRGFERWSDRRDLTEHPDEVAYVRTWLSERVAYLRARFAP
;
A
#
# COMPACT_ATOMS: atom_id res chain seq x y z
N MET A 1 66.51 0.70 75.51
CA MET A 1 65.19 1.33 75.38
C MET A 1 64.47 0.68 74.21
N LEU A 2 63.57 -0.26 74.49
CA LEU A 2 62.73 -0.94 73.50
C LEU A 2 61.56 0.01 73.16
N ARG A 3 61.35 0.36 71.88
CA ARG A 3 60.16 1.10 71.43
C ARG A 3 59.09 0.11 70.97
N LEU A 4 57.97 0.14 71.66
CA LEU A 4 56.74 -0.61 71.38
C LEU A 4 55.98 0.11 70.25
N PHE A 5 55.69 -0.55 69.13
CA PHE A 5 54.72 -0.07 68.15
C PHE A 5 53.40 -0.77 68.39
N VAL A 6 52.37 0.01 68.72
CA VAL A 6 50.98 -0.44 68.86
C VAL A 6 50.33 -0.42 67.48
N ILE A 7 49.78 -1.55 67.04
CA ILE A 7 48.98 -1.67 65.82
C ILE A 7 47.53 -1.32 66.18
N ALA A 8 46.95 -0.32 65.50
CA ALA A 8 45.53 0.00 65.60
C ALA A 8 44.71 -0.93 64.66
N PRO A 9 43.49 -1.34 65.03
CA PRO A 9 42.67 -2.20 64.17
C PRO A 9 42.04 -1.40 63.02
N ALA A 10 42.00 -2.03 61.84
CA ALA A 10 41.33 -1.50 60.66
C ALA A 10 39.82 -1.44 60.87
N SER A 11 39.21 -0.29 60.56
CA SER A 11 37.75 -0.14 60.52
C SER A 11 37.21 -0.70 59.21
N VAL A 12 36.25 -1.62 59.30
CA VAL A 12 35.51 -2.14 58.14
C VAL A 12 34.44 -1.11 57.76
N LEU A 13 34.62 -0.44 56.62
CA LEU A 13 33.56 0.32 55.96
C LEU A 13 32.62 -0.68 55.29
N VAL A 14 31.41 -0.84 55.83
CA VAL A 14 30.30 -1.50 55.12
C VAL A 14 29.83 -0.51 54.07
N ALA A 15 30.18 -0.76 52.80
CA ALA A 15 29.56 -0.06 51.69
C ALA A 15 28.07 -0.42 51.68
N CYS A 16 27.19 0.58 51.80
CA CYS A 16 25.79 0.39 51.47
C CYS A 16 25.74 0.08 49.97
N ALA A 17 25.33 -1.13 49.60
CA ALA A 17 25.04 -1.44 48.21
C ALA A 17 23.99 -0.44 47.72
N GLU A 18 24.24 0.20 46.57
CA GLU A 18 23.22 1.02 45.92
C GLU A 18 22.00 0.12 45.66
N PRO A 19 20.77 0.62 45.87
CA PRO A 19 19.57 -0.16 45.60
C PRO A 19 19.61 -0.63 44.14
N ALA A 20 19.22 -1.88 43.91
CA ALA A 20 19.12 -2.41 42.55
C ALA A 20 18.25 -1.46 41.70
N PRO A 21 18.64 -1.21 40.44
CA PRO A 21 17.84 -0.36 39.56
C PRO A 21 16.42 -0.92 39.42
N GLU A 22 15.44 -0.02 39.30
CA GLU A 22 14.05 -0.39 39.06
C GLU A 22 13.94 -1.25 37.78
N CYS A 23 13.18 -2.32 37.89
CA CYS A 23 12.87 -3.25 36.82
C CYS A 23 11.88 -2.59 35.87
N VAL A 24 12.21 -2.43 34.60
CA VAL A 24 11.19 -2.15 33.58
C VAL A 24 10.61 -3.50 33.12
N PRO A 25 9.39 -3.88 33.52
CA PRO A 25 8.81 -5.18 33.18
C PRO A 25 8.76 -5.43 31.69
N THR A 26 9.13 -6.62 31.26
CA THR A 26 9.00 -7.08 29.87
C THR A 26 8.79 -8.59 29.84
N ALA A 27 8.24 -9.10 28.74
CA ALA A 27 8.21 -10.53 28.43
C ALA A 27 8.80 -10.80 27.04
N GLY A 28 9.74 -9.95 26.61
CA GLY A 28 10.28 -9.93 25.26
C GLY A 28 9.51 -8.99 24.34
N GLY A 29 9.47 -9.34 23.05
CA GLY A 29 8.75 -8.60 22.02
C GLY A 29 7.26 -8.96 21.94
N PRO A 30 6.49 -8.25 21.10
CA PRO A 30 5.12 -8.63 20.80
C PRO A 30 5.07 -10.05 20.22
N ILE A 31 4.03 -10.80 20.60
CA ILE A 31 3.78 -12.15 20.12
C ILE A 31 2.65 -12.09 19.07
N ALA A 32 2.85 -12.76 17.95
CA ALA A 32 1.81 -12.98 16.94
C ALA A 32 1.72 -14.47 16.63
N VAL A 33 0.55 -15.06 16.83
CA VAL A 33 0.27 -16.48 16.59
C VAL A 33 -1.07 -16.65 15.89
N VAL A 34 -1.34 -17.84 15.36
CA VAL A 34 -2.68 -18.23 14.91
C VAL A 34 -3.37 -19.00 16.05
N GLU A 35 -4.69 -18.97 16.13
CA GLU A 35 -5.45 -19.81 17.08
C GLU A 35 -5.01 -21.28 17.02
N GLY A 36 -5.03 -21.94 18.18
CA GLY A 36 -4.53 -23.30 18.37
C GLY A 36 -3.01 -23.43 18.52
N ALA A 37 -2.23 -22.38 18.21
CA ALA A 37 -0.78 -22.38 18.43
C ALA A 37 -0.43 -21.97 19.87
N ALA A 38 0.57 -22.63 20.46
CA ALA A 38 1.01 -22.32 21.81
C ALA A 38 1.72 -20.96 21.89
N VAL A 39 1.39 -20.20 22.93
CA VAL A 39 2.02 -18.95 23.35
C VAL A 39 2.77 -19.22 24.65
N THR A 40 4.04 -18.83 24.68
CA THR A 40 4.87 -18.86 25.88
C THR A 40 5.66 -17.57 25.99
N ALA A 41 5.64 -16.92 27.16
CA ALA A 41 6.38 -15.68 27.40
C ALA A 41 6.96 -15.67 28.82
N THR A 42 8.27 -15.52 28.94
CA THR A 42 8.95 -15.45 30.24
C THR A 42 9.19 -13.99 30.62
N LEU A 43 8.77 -13.61 31.82
CA LEU A 43 8.90 -12.26 32.34
C LEU A 43 10.34 -11.98 32.76
N GLY A 44 10.75 -10.73 32.59
CA GLY A 44 12.05 -10.23 32.96
C GLY A 44 12.08 -8.70 33.03
N CYS A 45 13.25 -8.16 33.35
CA CYS A 45 13.49 -6.71 33.41
C CYS A 45 14.29 -6.28 32.18
N ALA A 46 13.83 -5.24 31.48
CA ALA A 46 14.57 -4.66 30.36
C ALA A 46 15.77 -3.81 30.82
N THR A 47 15.74 -3.32 32.05
CA THR A 47 16.84 -2.63 32.70
C THR A 47 17.88 -3.62 33.21
N GLU A 48 19.17 -3.27 33.10
CA GLU A 48 20.26 -4.07 33.66
C GLU A 48 20.12 -4.14 35.19
N GLY A 49 20.02 -5.33 35.77
CA GLY A 49 19.83 -5.53 37.20
C GLY A 49 19.59 -6.99 37.57
N GLU A 50 19.41 -7.27 38.87
CA GLU A 50 19.11 -8.62 39.36
C GLU A 50 17.70 -9.05 38.94
N ALA A 51 17.55 -10.34 38.57
CA ALA A 51 16.25 -10.93 38.28
C ALA A 51 15.33 -10.82 39.50
N ARG A 52 14.05 -10.52 39.28
CA ARG A 52 13.06 -10.46 40.35
C ARG A 52 12.59 -11.86 40.73
N PRO A 53 12.40 -12.14 42.02
CA PRO A 53 11.86 -13.41 42.45
C PRO A 53 10.45 -13.53 41.88
N PRO A 54 10.02 -14.72 41.45
CA PRO A 54 8.85 -14.77 40.61
C PRO A 54 7.52 -14.40 41.28
N GLU A 55 7.45 -14.50 42.60
CA GLU A 55 6.33 -14.04 43.43
C GLU A 55 6.16 -12.51 43.45
N ALA A 56 7.17 -11.75 43.00
CA ALA A 56 7.09 -10.29 42.93
C ALA A 56 6.29 -9.81 41.71
N TRP A 57 6.06 -10.66 40.70
CA TRP A 57 5.33 -10.28 39.50
C TRP A 57 3.83 -10.16 39.73
N GLN A 58 3.27 -9.03 39.29
CA GLN A 58 1.85 -8.78 39.22
C GLN A 58 1.44 -8.72 37.75
N ILE A 59 0.51 -9.59 37.36
CA ILE A 59 0.06 -9.74 35.98
C ILE A 59 -1.44 -9.52 35.92
N THR A 60 -1.89 -8.63 35.03
CA THR A 60 -3.32 -8.41 34.78
C THR A 60 -3.62 -8.45 33.29
N GLY A 61 -4.88 -8.72 32.94
CA GLY A 61 -5.30 -8.82 31.53
C GLY A 61 -4.93 -10.15 30.86
N LEU A 62 -4.63 -11.21 31.61
CA LEU A 62 -4.43 -12.53 31.03
C LEU A 62 -5.66 -12.99 30.23
N PRO A 63 -5.47 -13.46 28.98
CA PRO A 63 -6.57 -14.04 28.20
C PRO A 63 -7.23 -15.22 28.90
N ASP A 64 -8.50 -15.47 28.58
CA ASP A 64 -9.21 -16.65 29.10
C ASP A 64 -8.50 -17.95 28.69
N GLY A 65 -8.23 -18.82 29.67
CA GLY A 65 -7.45 -20.05 29.50
C GLY A 65 -5.93 -19.88 29.55
N ALA A 66 -5.39 -18.65 29.63
CA ALA A 66 -3.97 -18.44 29.87
C ALA A 66 -3.62 -18.67 31.34
N THR A 67 -2.42 -19.18 31.60
CA THR A 67 -1.89 -19.41 32.94
C THR A 67 -0.55 -18.70 33.13
N PHE A 68 -0.23 -18.39 34.38
CA PHE A 68 1.09 -17.92 34.79
C PHE A 68 1.67 -18.90 35.81
N ASP A 69 2.85 -19.43 35.51
CA ASP A 69 3.64 -20.21 36.44
C ASP A 69 4.62 -19.28 37.17
N PRO A 70 4.41 -19.00 38.46
CA PRO A 70 5.36 -18.22 39.22
C PRO A 70 6.71 -18.92 39.28
N ALA A 71 6.84 -20.24 39.46
CA ALA A 71 8.17 -20.85 39.64
C ALA A 71 9.15 -20.58 38.48
N THR A 72 8.62 -20.36 37.27
CA THR A 72 9.38 -20.09 36.05
C THR A 72 9.17 -18.68 35.49
N ALA A 73 8.42 -17.82 36.20
CA ALA A 73 7.96 -16.51 35.71
C ALA A 73 7.46 -16.57 34.26
N THR A 74 6.65 -17.57 33.91
CA THR A 74 6.26 -17.83 32.52
C THR A 74 4.74 -17.83 32.34
N ILE A 75 4.27 -17.06 31.35
CA ILE A 75 2.91 -17.12 30.83
C ILE A 75 2.83 -18.24 29.79
N ALA A 76 1.81 -19.09 29.88
CA ALA A 76 1.52 -20.14 28.90
C ALA A 76 0.05 -20.10 28.49
N TRP A 77 -0.22 -20.23 27.20
CA TRP A 77 -1.58 -20.20 26.66
C TRP A 77 -1.67 -20.94 25.32
N VAL A 78 -2.81 -21.57 25.04
CA VAL A 78 -3.16 -22.07 23.71
C VAL A 78 -4.53 -21.44 23.39
N PRO A 79 -4.58 -20.41 22.52
CA PRO A 79 -5.84 -19.78 22.16
C PRO A 79 -6.77 -20.80 21.49
N ARG A 80 -8.04 -20.80 21.87
CA ARG A 80 -9.09 -21.55 21.18
C ARG A 80 -9.46 -20.89 19.85
N LEU A 81 -10.29 -21.56 19.06
CA LEU A 81 -10.80 -21.09 17.76
C LEU A 81 -11.88 -20.01 17.86
N ASP A 82 -12.09 -19.41 19.03
CA ASP A 82 -13.04 -18.34 19.31
C ASP A 82 -12.37 -17.15 20.01
N GLN A 83 -11.03 -17.06 19.92
CA GLN A 83 -10.20 -16.13 20.68
C GLN A 83 -9.33 -15.22 19.79
N ALA A 84 -9.61 -15.16 18.49
CA ALA A 84 -9.01 -14.22 17.55
C ALA A 84 -9.23 -12.77 18.01
N ALA A 85 -8.16 -12.16 18.53
CA ALA A 85 -8.12 -10.78 19.02
C ALA A 85 -6.67 -10.37 19.33
N VAL A 86 -6.47 -9.08 19.57
CA VAL A 86 -5.28 -8.53 20.19
C VAL A 86 -5.53 -8.38 21.69
N TYR A 87 -4.61 -8.93 22.48
CA TYR A 87 -4.61 -8.88 23.94
C TYR A 87 -3.41 -8.08 24.42
N THR A 88 -3.62 -7.28 25.46
CA THR A 88 -2.56 -6.58 26.19
C THR A 88 -2.55 -7.14 27.60
N VAL A 89 -1.42 -7.76 27.97
CA VAL A 89 -1.16 -8.25 29.32
C VAL A 89 -0.28 -7.23 30.02
N GLU A 90 -0.76 -6.65 31.11
CA GLU A 90 -0.02 -5.66 31.89
C GLU A 90 0.89 -6.38 32.90
N LEU A 91 2.13 -5.92 32.98
CA LEU A 91 3.21 -6.49 33.78
C LEU A 91 3.69 -5.43 34.78
N ALA A 92 3.75 -5.81 36.05
CA ALA A 92 4.29 -4.99 37.12
C ALA A 92 5.10 -5.83 38.11
N VAL A 93 5.97 -5.17 38.86
CA VAL A 93 6.69 -5.76 40.00
C VAL A 93 6.16 -5.09 41.27
N ALA A 94 5.87 -5.90 42.29
CA ALA A 94 5.41 -5.39 43.58
C ALA A 94 6.43 -4.39 44.14
N ASP A 95 5.91 -3.28 44.70
CA ASP A 95 6.68 -2.19 45.30
C ASP A 95 7.61 -1.42 44.34
N GLU A 96 7.47 -1.58 43.02
CA GLU A 96 8.17 -0.78 42.01
C GLU A 96 7.21 0.09 41.20
N ALA A 97 7.66 1.28 40.79
CA ALA A 97 6.81 2.25 40.10
C ALA A 97 6.64 1.98 38.60
N THR A 98 7.58 1.24 38.01
CA THR A 98 7.66 0.93 36.58
C THR A 98 6.70 -0.20 36.19
N THR A 99 6.09 -0.05 35.02
CA THR A 99 5.18 -1.03 34.42
C THR A 99 5.60 -1.32 32.99
N GLY A 100 5.18 -2.46 32.47
CA GLY A 100 5.35 -2.84 31.08
C GLY A 100 4.15 -3.63 30.59
N SER A 101 4.14 -3.94 29.30
CA SER A 101 3.06 -4.71 28.71
C SER A 101 3.55 -5.71 27.68
N LEU A 102 2.83 -6.81 27.56
CA LEU A 102 3.00 -7.80 26.52
C LEU A 102 1.78 -7.76 25.60
N ARG A 103 2.03 -7.44 24.32
CA ARG A 103 1.02 -7.52 23.26
C ARG A 103 1.01 -8.91 22.64
N ILE A 104 -0.15 -9.57 22.63
CA ILE A 104 -0.36 -10.88 22.01
C ILE A 104 -1.45 -10.73 20.94
N ALA A 105 -1.08 -10.82 19.67
CA ALA A 105 -2.01 -10.85 18.55
C ALA A 105 -2.30 -12.30 18.17
N VAL A 106 -3.55 -12.72 18.32
CA VAL A 106 -4.02 -14.04 17.92
C VAL A 106 -4.82 -13.89 16.65
N ALA A 107 -4.27 -14.41 15.55
CA ALA A 107 -4.90 -14.43 14.25
C ALA A 107 -5.93 -15.56 14.14
N ASP A 108 -7.06 -15.27 13.50
CA ASP A 108 -8.14 -16.22 13.20
C ASP A 108 -7.62 -17.45 12.47
N ALA A 109 -8.15 -18.63 12.79
CA ALA A 109 -7.86 -19.85 12.04
C ALA A 109 -8.97 -20.12 11.00
N PHE A 110 -9.21 -19.19 10.07
CA PHE A 110 -10.31 -19.24 9.08
C PHE A 110 -10.49 -20.57 8.35
N ASP A 111 -9.40 -21.33 8.12
CA ASP A 111 -9.40 -22.61 7.41
C ASP A 111 -9.50 -23.84 8.35
N ALA A 112 -9.60 -23.64 9.67
CA ALA A 112 -9.72 -24.71 10.65
C ALA A 112 -11.15 -25.25 10.80
N PRO A 113 -11.34 -26.57 10.96
CA PRO A 113 -12.64 -27.14 11.26
C PRO A 113 -13.20 -26.60 12.58
N GLY A 114 -14.41 -26.02 12.52
CA GLY A 114 -15.06 -25.45 13.70
C GLY A 114 -14.56 -24.05 14.08
N ASN A 115 -13.89 -23.36 13.15
CA ASN A 115 -13.51 -21.95 13.32
C ASN A 115 -14.70 -21.07 13.72
N VAL A 116 -14.47 -20.11 14.62
CA VAL A 116 -15.39 -19.02 14.92
C VAL A 116 -14.72 -17.73 14.47
N PRO A 117 -15.24 -17.03 13.45
CA PRO A 117 -14.61 -15.81 12.99
C PRO A 117 -14.51 -14.74 14.09
N PRO A 118 -13.63 -13.72 13.94
CA PRO A 118 -13.39 -12.72 14.97
C PRO A 118 -14.69 -12.12 15.53
N LEU A 119 -14.97 -12.40 16.81
CA LEU A 119 -16.23 -12.03 17.47
C LEU A 119 -16.35 -10.53 17.72
N ASP A 120 -15.20 -9.85 17.90
CA ASP A 120 -15.13 -8.41 18.12
C ASP A 120 -14.10 -7.78 17.17
N PRO A 121 -14.56 -7.28 16.01
CA PRO A 121 -13.71 -6.57 15.04
C PRO A 121 -12.90 -5.41 15.63
N VAL A 122 -13.39 -4.75 16.69
CA VAL A 122 -12.69 -3.62 17.33
C VAL A 122 -11.45 -4.11 18.07
N ARG A 123 -11.48 -5.33 18.59
CA ARG A 123 -10.35 -5.98 19.26
C ARG A 123 -9.43 -6.74 18.30
N TYR A 124 -9.70 -6.72 17.00
CA TYR A 124 -8.89 -7.37 15.97
C TYR A 124 -8.34 -6.35 14.95
N PRO A 125 -7.53 -5.35 15.38
CA PRO A 125 -7.07 -4.27 14.49
C PRO A 125 -6.01 -4.70 13.46
N ASP A 126 -5.33 -5.83 13.68
CA ASP A 126 -4.32 -6.38 12.79
C ASP A 126 -4.27 -7.90 12.88
N GLU A 127 -3.77 -8.52 11.82
CA GLU A 127 -3.57 -9.94 11.67
C GLU A 127 -2.12 -10.19 11.26
N LEU A 128 -1.36 -10.80 12.17
CA LEU A 128 0.07 -11.10 11.97
C LEU A 128 0.88 -9.86 11.55
N GLY A 129 0.54 -8.69 12.10
CA GLY A 129 1.21 -7.42 11.82
C GLY A 129 0.67 -6.63 10.63
N VAL A 130 -0.28 -7.18 9.87
CA VAL A 130 -0.95 -6.48 8.76
C VAL A 130 -2.27 -5.90 9.26
N PRO A 131 -2.58 -4.62 9.01
CA PRO A 131 -3.81 -4.01 9.51
C PRO A 131 -5.06 -4.66 8.90
N VAL A 132 -6.14 -4.73 9.68
CA VAL A 132 -7.40 -5.38 9.28
C VAL A 132 -8.50 -4.35 9.03
N ILE A 133 -9.26 -4.54 7.95
CA ILE A 133 -10.49 -3.81 7.63
C ILE A 133 -11.64 -4.80 7.60
N PHE A 134 -12.61 -4.62 8.50
CA PHE A 134 -13.89 -5.31 8.43
C PHE A 134 -14.90 -4.45 7.68
N VAL A 135 -15.72 -5.06 6.81
CA VAL A 135 -16.83 -4.41 6.13
C VAL A 135 -18.10 -5.27 6.26
N THR A 136 -19.18 -4.67 6.75
CA THR A 136 -20.48 -5.35 6.93
C THR A 136 -21.65 -4.41 6.63
N PRO A 137 -22.64 -4.77 5.79
CA PRO A 137 -22.68 -5.99 4.99
C PRO A 137 -21.64 -5.99 3.85
N ARG A 138 -21.31 -7.16 3.28
CA ARG A 138 -20.52 -7.26 2.06
C ARG A 138 -21.20 -6.50 0.91
N PRO A 139 -20.49 -5.60 0.20
CA PRO A 139 -21.04 -4.96 -0.99
C PRO A 139 -21.22 -5.95 -2.14
N THR A 140 -22.35 -5.86 -2.85
CA THR A 140 -22.72 -6.81 -3.93
C THR A 140 -23.05 -6.15 -5.27
N SER A 141 -23.01 -4.82 -5.36
CA SER A 141 -23.33 -4.07 -6.58
C SER A 141 -22.37 -2.89 -6.78
N GLU A 142 -22.38 -2.30 -7.98
CA GLU A 142 -21.62 -1.08 -8.30
C GLU A 142 -22.27 0.21 -7.77
N ASP A 143 -23.43 0.10 -7.12
CA ASP A 143 -24.09 1.19 -6.42
C ASP A 143 -23.61 1.25 -4.97
N TYR A 144 -23.46 2.47 -4.47
CA TYR A 144 -23.12 2.69 -3.06
C TYR A 144 -24.27 2.23 -2.16
N ALA A 145 -23.96 1.36 -1.21
CA ALA A 145 -24.87 0.92 -0.16
C ALA A 145 -24.26 1.20 1.22
N PRO A 146 -25.07 1.49 2.25
CA PRO A 146 -24.59 1.68 3.61
C PRO A 146 -23.86 0.44 4.16
N VAL A 147 -22.72 0.66 4.80
CA VAL A 147 -21.92 -0.36 5.48
C VAL A 147 -21.34 0.19 6.79
N THR A 148 -21.01 -0.72 7.69
CA THR A 148 -20.13 -0.48 8.84
C THR A 148 -18.72 -0.92 8.45
N VAL A 149 -17.75 -0.06 8.69
CA VAL A 149 -16.33 -0.36 8.52
C VAL A 149 -15.66 -0.34 9.89
N VAL A 150 -14.88 -1.36 10.22
CA VAL A 150 -14.03 -1.36 11.42
C VAL A 150 -12.57 -1.41 10.99
N PHE A 151 -11.78 -0.47 11.50
CA PHE A 151 -10.35 -0.37 11.22
C PHE A 151 -9.62 0.26 12.41
N GLY A 152 -8.49 -0.32 12.82
CA GLY A 152 -7.66 0.22 13.90
C GLY A 152 -8.42 0.40 15.22
N GLY A 153 -9.36 -0.51 15.52
CA GLY A 153 -10.23 -0.43 16.70
C GLY A 153 -11.30 0.67 16.65
N ARG A 154 -11.54 1.29 15.48
CA ARG A 154 -12.53 2.35 15.30
C ARG A 154 -13.63 1.88 14.38
N VAL A 155 -14.87 2.25 14.71
CA VAL A 155 -16.07 1.97 13.91
C VAL A 155 -16.43 3.20 13.09
N TYR A 156 -16.66 3.00 11.80
CA TYR A 156 -17.05 4.04 10.85
C TYR A 156 -18.38 3.65 10.20
N ALA A 157 -19.32 4.61 10.16
CA ALA A 157 -20.43 4.55 9.22
C ALA A 157 -19.93 4.98 7.85
N ALA A 158 -20.17 4.17 6.82
CA ALA A 158 -19.70 4.41 5.46
C ALA A 158 -20.72 3.94 4.43
N GLU A 159 -20.43 4.19 3.17
CA GLU A 159 -21.06 3.55 2.03
C GLU A 159 -19.99 2.78 1.25
N ALA A 160 -20.33 1.64 0.67
CA ALA A 160 -19.41 0.86 -0.14
C ALA A 160 -20.06 0.34 -1.40
N LYS A 161 -19.23 0.07 -2.40
CA LYS A 161 -19.63 -0.55 -3.67
C LYS A 161 -18.55 -1.46 -4.21
N LEU A 162 -18.95 -2.39 -5.08
CA LEU A 162 -18.05 -3.05 -6.01
C LEU A 162 -17.41 -2.01 -6.94
N ARG A 163 -16.19 -2.30 -7.38
CA ARG A 163 -15.48 -1.48 -8.36
C ARG A 163 -14.65 -2.32 -9.31
N GLY A 164 -14.40 -1.75 -10.48
CA GLY A 164 -13.59 -2.37 -11.51
C GLY A 164 -14.29 -2.31 -12.86
N ALA A 165 -13.76 -3.07 -13.80
CA ALA A 165 -14.45 -3.39 -15.05
C ALA A 165 -14.21 -4.88 -15.33
N SER A 166 -13.02 -5.24 -15.81
CA SER A 166 -12.61 -6.63 -16.00
C SER A 166 -12.44 -7.40 -14.69
N SER A 167 -12.14 -6.71 -13.58
CA SER A 167 -11.96 -7.30 -12.25
C SER A 167 -13.27 -7.57 -11.51
N LEU A 168 -14.42 -7.10 -12.02
CA LEU A 168 -15.74 -7.44 -11.45
C LEU A 168 -16.06 -8.93 -11.60
N SER A 169 -15.44 -9.60 -12.59
CA SER A 169 -15.57 -11.05 -12.78
C SER A 169 -14.65 -11.87 -11.88
N TYR A 170 -13.75 -11.25 -11.10
CA TYR A 170 -12.86 -12.00 -10.21
C TYR A 170 -13.66 -12.60 -9.04
N PRO A 171 -13.36 -13.84 -8.62
CA PRO A 171 -13.93 -14.44 -7.40
C PRO A 171 -13.69 -13.58 -6.14
N LYS A 172 -12.56 -12.88 -6.10
CA LYS A 172 -12.16 -11.95 -5.05
C LYS A 172 -12.25 -10.52 -5.60
N GLN A 173 -13.33 -9.82 -5.26
CA GLN A 173 -13.74 -8.55 -5.87
C GLN A 173 -13.08 -7.33 -5.20
N SER A 174 -13.01 -6.20 -5.91
CA SER A 174 -12.48 -4.94 -5.35
C SER A 174 -13.60 -4.02 -4.86
N TYR A 175 -13.31 -3.16 -3.89
CA TYR A 175 -14.29 -2.28 -3.25
C TYR A 175 -13.84 -0.81 -3.21
N THR A 176 -14.80 0.10 -3.29
CA THR A 176 -14.58 1.52 -2.92
C THR A 176 -15.38 1.81 -1.66
N LEU A 177 -14.72 2.33 -0.62
CA LEU A 177 -15.37 2.76 0.62
C LEU A 177 -15.44 4.29 0.63
N LYS A 178 -16.61 4.83 0.97
CA LYS A 178 -16.91 6.27 1.02
C LYS A 178 -17.40 6.64 2.41
N PHE A 179 -16.75 7.63 3.00
CA PHE A 179 -17.01 8.10 4.35
C PHE A 179 -17.74 9.45 4.31
N PRO A 180 -18.68 9.70 5.22
CA PRO A 180 -19.40 10.96 5.28
C PRO A 180 -18.50 12.10 5.74
N ALA A 181 -18.86 13.33 5.35
CA ALA A 181 -18.16 14.53 5.79
C ALA A 181 -18.13 14.61 7.33
N GLY A 182 -16.96 14.92 7.89
CA GLY A 182 -16.76 14.98 9.35
C GLY A 182 -16.40 13.65 10.01
N ALA A 183 -16.50 12.52 9.31
CA ALA A 183 -16.10 11.19 9.80
C ALA A 183 -15.24 10.45 8.77
N TYR A 184 -14.30 11.18 8.16
CA TYR A 184 -13.37 10.62 7.18
C TYR A 184 -12.49 9.53 7.76
N PHE A 185 -12.09 8.60 6.91
CA PHE A 185 -11.14 7.54 7.26
C PHE A 185 -9.79 8.16 7.63
N HIS A 186 -9.17 7.66 8.69
CA HIS A 186 -7.95 8.24 9.22
C HIS A 186 -6.99 7.14 9.67
N ALA A 187 -5.88 7.00 8.94
CA ALA A 187 -4.80 6.05 9.21
C ALA A 187 -3.43 6.64 8.81
N PRO A 188 -2.96 7.72 9.47
CA PRO A 188 -1.67 8.35 9.17
C PRO A 188 -0.47 7.44 9.40
N GLU A 189 -0.64 6.39 10.20
CA GLU A 189 0.39 5.39 10.52
C GLU A 189 0.67 4.40 9.37
N LEU A 190 -0.21 4.30 8.36
CA LEU A 190 -0.05 3.34 7.26
C LEU A 190 0.68 3.94 6.05
N GLY A 191 1.80 3.32 5.65
CA GLY A 191 2.52 3.65 4.42
C GLY A 191 2.99 5.10 4.37
N THR A 192 2.69 5.82 3.27
CA THR A 192 2.90 7.28 3.16
C THR A 192 1.80 8.12 3.83
N GLY A 193 0.85 7.47 4.51
CA GLY A 193 -0.19 8.06 5.37
C GLY A 193 -1.54 8.28 4.71
N PHE A 194 -2.62 7.95 5.43
CA PHE A 194 -4.02 8.24 5.05
C PHE A 194 -4.70 9.27 6.00
N PRO A 195 -4.25 10.53 6.05
CA PRO A 195 -4.93 11.55 6.85
C PRO A 195 -6.27 11.95 6.21
N ALA A 196 -7.38 11.70 6.91
CA ALA A 196 -8.70 12.24 6.59
C ALA A 196 -9.16 12.00 5.13
N ARG A 197 -9.41 10.74 4.77
CA ARG A 197 -9.90 10.33 3.44
C ARG A 197 -11.42 10.22 3.39
N LYS A 198 -12.01 10.96 2.44
CA LYS A 198 -13.41 10.81 2.06
C LYS A 198 -13.68 9.48 1.37
N ARG A 199 -12.71 8.95 0.62
CA ARG A 199 -12.79 7.66 -0.05
C ARG A 199 -11.46 6.94 -0.01
N ILE A 200 -11.52 5.62 0.17
CA ILE A 200 -10.38 4.72 0.00
C ILE A 200 -10.80 3.57 -0.90
N VAL A 201 -9.79 2.89 -1.45
CA VAL A 201 -9.97 1.77 -2.37
C VAL A 201 -9.33 0.54 -1.77
N LEU A 202 -10.06 -0.57 -1.83
CA LEU A 202 -9.55 -1.90 -1.57
C LEU A 202 -9.46 -2.62 -2.91
N THR A 203 -8.27 -2.65 -3.51
CA THR A 203 -8.05 -3.39 -4.76
C THR A 203 -7.65 -4.81 -4.44
N SER A 204 -8.41 -5.75 -4.99
CA SER A 204 -8.10 -7.17 -4.92
C SER A 204 -6.79 -7.45 -5.64
N THR A 205 -5.96 -8.27 -5.02
CA THR A 205 -4.69 -8.75 -5.57
C THR A 205 -4.86 -10.10 -6.28
N PHE A 206 -6.09 -10.46 -6.68
CA PHE A 206 -6.39 -11.76 -7.28
C PHE A 206 -5.60 -12.06 -8.55
N ASP A 207 -5.24 -11.05 -9.33
CA ASP A 207 -4.41 -11.20 -10.53
C ASP A 207 -2.91 -11.02 -10.25
N ASP A 208 -2.49 -10.88 -9.00
CA ASP A 208 -1.10 -10.66 -8.61
C ASP A 208 -0.69 -11.58 -7.46
N ASN A 209 -0.03 -12.70 -7.79
CA ASN A 209 0.44 -13.67 -6.79
C ASN A 209 1.58 -13.14 -5.90
N SER A 210 2.20 -12.00 -6.22
CA SER A 210 3.11 -11.30 -5.29
C SER A 210 2.34 -10.49 -4.23
N TYR A 211 1.10 -10.10 -4.56
CA TYR A 211 0.23 -9.18 -3.82
C TYR A 211 0.75 -7.74 -3.67
N LEU A 212 1.83 -7.39 -4.37
CA LEU A 212 2.61 -6.19 -4.09
C LEU A 212 2.77 -5.24 -5.27
N ARG A 213 2.48 -5.64 -6.52
CA ARG A 213 2.78 -4.82 -7.71
C ARG A 213 2.13 -3.45 -7.67
N GLN A 214 0.85 -3.39 -7.35
CA GLN A 214 0.14 -2.11 -7.28
C GLN A 214 0.67 -1.20 -6.18
N ARG A 215 0.91 -1.76 -4.98
CA ARG A 215 1.47 -1.00 -3.87
C ARG A 215 2.87 -0.49 -4.21
N LEU A 216 3.72 -1.37 -4.74
CA LEU A 216 5.08 -1.04 -5.17
C LEU A 216 5.07 0.09 -6.21
N ALA A 217 4.18 0.02 -7.20
CA ALA A 217 4.06 1.05 -8.22
C ALA A 217 3.74 2.43 -7.62
N TYR A 218 2.77 2.52 -6.70
CA TYR A 218 2.44 3.80 -6.06
C TYR A 218 3.54 4.29 -5.13
N GLU A 219 4.20 3.42 -4.38
CA GLU A 219 5.32 3.82 -3.54
C GLU A 219 6.52 4.33 -4.35
N LEU A 220 6.82 3.73 -5.51
CA LEU A 220 7.86 4.22 -6.40
C LEU A 220 7.48 5.54 -7.08
N TRP A 221 6.25 5.67 -7.58
CA TRP A 221 5.73 6.93 -8.15
C TRP A 221 5.89 8.10 -7.17
N ASN A 222 5.51 7.88 -5.92
CA ASN A 222 5.60 8.85 -4.85
C ASN A 222 7.06 9.26 -4.55
N ARG A 223 8.00 8.31 -4.64
CA ARG A 223 9.43 8.53 -4.40
C ARG A 223 10.16 9.24 -5.55
N MET A 224 9.62 9.18 -6.77
CA MET A 224 10.23 9.87 -7.92
C MET A 224 10.25 11.38 -7.71
N ASP A 225 9.16 11.96 -7.21
CA ASP A 225 9.05 13.41 -6.97
C ASP A 225 8.01 13.69 -5.87
N PRO A 226 8.37 14.39 -4.77
CA PRO A 226 7.39 14.81 -3.76
C PRO A 226 6.34 15.80 -4.29
N GLY A 227 6.60 16.46 -5.43
CA GLY A 227 5.69 17.36 -6.12
C GLY A 227 4.65 16.65 -7.00
N HIS A 228 4.70 15.32 -7.14
CA HIS A 228 3.63 14.55 -7.76
C HIS A 228 2.34 14.62 -6.94
N VAL A 229 1.20 14.38 -7.60
CA VAL A 229 -0.03 14.00 -6.89
C VAL A 229 0.20 12.63 -6.25
N GLN A 230 0.53 12.64 -4.96
CA GLN A 230 0.89 11.45 -4.18
C GLN A 230 -0.32 10.53 -4.00
N ILE A 231 -0.12 9.24 -4.22
CA ILE A 231 -1.14 8.19 -4.00
C ILE A 231 -0.71 7.35 -2.81
N ALA A 232 -1.38 7.50 -1.67
CA ALA A 232 -1.09 6.65 -0.52
C ALA A 232 -1.44 5.19 -0.82
N ALA A 233 -0.56 4.27 -0.40
CA ALA A 233 -0.73 2.84 -0.58
C ALA A 233 -0.24 2.07 0.65
N ALA A 234 -0.98 1.04 1.03
CA ALA A 234 -0.64 0.09 2.09
C ALA A 234 -1.26 -1.28 1.76
N SER A 235 -0.87 -2.31 2.52
CA SER A 235 -1.53 -3.62 2.47
C SER A 235 -2.50 -3.74 3.64
N ALA A 236 -3.65 -4.37 3.43
CA ALA A 236 -4.62 -4.62 4.49
C ALA A 236 -5.27 -6.00 4.34
N VAL A 237 -5.56 -6.65 5.46
CA VAL A 237 -6.41 -7.84 5.50
C VAL A 237 -7.86 -7.40 5.49
N VAL A 238 -8.68 -8.00 4.66
CA VAL A 238 -10.10 -7.66 4.54
C VAL A 238 -10.94 -8.81 5.04
N TYR A 239 -11.89 -8.48 5.92
CA TYR A 239 -12.98 -9.36 6.35
C TYR A 239 -14.30 -8.80 5.84
N LEU A 240 -15.13 -9.65 5.26
CA LEU A 240 -16.45 -9.28 4.75
C LEU A 240 -17.50 -10.14 5.45
N ASP A 241 -18.47 -9.51 6.10
CA ASP A 241 -19.49 -10.23 6.90
C ASP A 241 -18.90 -11.17 7.96
N GLY A 242 -17.74 -10.79 8.51
CA GLY A 242 -17.00 -11.58 9.49
C GLY A 242 -16.10 -12.66 8.89
N GLU A 243 -16.15 -12.92 7.58
CA GLU A 243 -15.35 -13.96 6.92
C GLU A 243 -14.04 -13.40 6.37
N PHE A 244 -12.94 -14.15 6.53
CA PHE A 244 -11.65 -13.79 5.93
C PHE A 244 -11.79 -13.74 4.41
N HIS A 245 -11.45 -12.59 3.82
CA HIS A 245 -11.53 -12.39 2.37
C HIS A 245 -10.16 -12.18 1.72
N GLY A 246 -9.10 -11.99 2.50
CA GLY A 246 -7.72 -11.97 2.02
C GLY A 246 -7.01 -10.62 2.16
N LEU A 247 -5.79 -10.58 1.62
CA LEU A 247 -4.92 -9.42 1.49
C LEU A 247 -5.36 -8.54 0.31
N TYR A 248 -5.40 -7.23 0.53
CA TYR A 248 -5.79 -6.21 -0.44
C TYR A 248 -4.76 -5.10 -0.48
N ALA A 249 -4.64 -4.44 -1.63
CA ALA A 249 -3.99 -3.15 -1.73
C ALA A 249 -4.98 -2.06 -1.30
N LEU A 250 -4.71 -1.43 -0.15
CA LEU A 250 -5.42 -0.25 0.32
C LEU A 250 -4.78 1.00 -0.31
N THR A 251 -5.55 1.76 -1.08
CA THR A 251 -5.04 2.96 -1.76
C THR A 251 -5.97 4.17 -1.69
N ASP A 252 -5.41 5.34 -1.95
CA ASP A 252 -6.21 6.55 -2.18
C ASP A 252 -7.18 6.36 -3.36
N HIS A 253 -8.40 6.86 -3.20
CA HIS A 253 -9.28 7.08 -4.34
C HIS A 253 -8.87 8.38 -5.05
N VAL A 254 -8.49 8.30 -6.32
CA VAL A 254 -8.17 9.50 -7.11
C VAL A 254 -9.47 10.19 -7.52
N ASP A 255 -9.75 11.32 -6.90
CA ASP A 255 -10.85 12.23 -7.19
C ASP A 255 -10.40 13.68 -6.87
N LYS A 256 -11.31 14.66 -6.99
CA LYS A 256 -11.02 16.05 -6.64
C LYS A 256 -10.46 16.25 -5.22
N HIS A 257 -10.80 15.40 -4.24
CA HIS A 257 -10.26 15.51 -2.87
C HIS A 257 -8.79 15.13 -2.83
N ARG A 258 -8.36 14.15 -3.65
CA ARG A 258 -6.95 13.77 -3.78
C ARG A 258 -6.11 14.87 -4.42
N PHE A 259 -6.63 15.53 -5.46
CA PHE A 259 -5.97 16.71 -6.04
C PHE A 259 -5.95 17.88 -5.06
N ALA A 260 -7.04 18.13 -4.32
CA ALA A 260 -7.08 19.16 -3.28
C ALA A 260 -6.07 18.91 -2.15
N ALA A 261 -5.91 17.65 -1.74
CA ALA A 261 -4.87 17.25 -0.77
C ALA A 261 -3.43 17.44 -1.29
N ALA A 262 -3.25 17.64 -2.61
CA ALA A 262 -1.98 18.03 -3.23
C ALA A 262 -1.85 19.56 -3.42
N GLY A 263 -2.76 20.35 -2.83
CA GLY A 263 -2.73 21.82 -2.89
C GLY A 263 -3.41 22.44 -4.11
N LEU A 264 -4.18 21.66 -4.88
CA LEU A 264 -4.93 22.13 -6.05
C LEU A 264 -6.36 22.54 -5.66
N ALA A 265 -7.06 23.27 -6.52
CA ALA A 265 -8.42 23.70 -6.23
C ALA A 265 -9.41 22.51 -6.29
N GLU A 266 -10.25 22.36 -5.26
CA GLU A 266 -11.30 21.31 -5.25
C GLU A 266 -12.39 21.55 -6.32
N THR A 267 -12.44 22.75 -6.91
CA THR A 267 -13.34 23.10 -8.01
C THR A 267 -12.81 22.68 -9.39
N GLY A 268 -11.59 22.14 -9.46
CA GLY A 268 -10.99 21.73 -10.72
C GLY A 268 -11.75 20.59 -11.40
N ASP A 269 -11.62 20.54 -12.72
CA ASP A 269 -12.11 19.43 -13.53
C ASP A 269 -11.17 18.23 -13.38
N VAL A 270 -11.76 17.04 -13.23
CA VAL A 270 -11.02 15.78 -13.18
C VAL A 270 -11.55 14.86 -14.28
N TYR A 271 -10.66 14.42 -15.17
CA TYR A 271 -10.97 13.48 -16.25
C TYR A 271 -10.22 12.18 -16.03
N LYS A 272 -10.89 11.04 -16.23
CA LYS A 272 -10.29 9.71 -16.21
C LYS A 272 -10.14 9.18 -17.62
N SER A 273 -8.94 8.73 -17.99
CA SER A 273 -8.71 7.94 -19.20
C SER A 273 -9.23 6.51 -19.00
N ILE A 274 -10.25 6.12 -19.76
CA ILE A 274 -10.95 4.84 -19.60
C ILE A 274 -10.63 3.79 -20.67
N ASN A 275 -10.09 4.20 -21.81
CA ASN A 275 -9.55 3.32 -22.85
C ASN A 275 -8.36 4.02 -23.55
N HIS A 276 -7.75 3.38 -24.55
CA HIS A 276 -6.59 3.94 -25.27
C HIS A 276 -6.91 5.07 -26.25
N ASP A 277 -8.18 5.47 -26.41
CA ASP A 277 -8.53 6.64 -27.22
C ASP A 277 -8.22 7.94 -26.46
N ALA A 278 -7.98 7.88 -25.15
CA ALA A 278 -7.44 8.99 -24.35
C ALA A 278 -5.93 9.22 -24.61
N ASN A 279 -5.58 9.39 -25.88
CA ASN A 279 -4.23 9.38 -26.45
C ASN A 279 -3.73 10.75 -26.93
N PHE A 280 -4.48 11.83 -26.70
CA PHE A 280 -4.17 13.18 -27.20
C PHE A 280 -4.01 13.29 -28.73
N ASP A 281 -4.63 12.40 -29.49
CA ASP A 281 -4.61 12.40 -30.96
C ASP A 281 -6.01 12.65 -31.55
N LEU A 282 -6.08 12.92 -32.85
CA LEU A 282 -7.30 13.01 -33.67
C LEU A 282 -7.85 11.64 -34.08
N ARG A 283 -7.07 10.57 -33.85
CA ARG A 283 -7.41 9.19 -34.21
C ARG A 283 -7.52 8.34 -32.96
N GLN A 284 -8.42 7.38 -33.00
CA GLN A 284 -8.56 6.30 -32.03
C GLN A 284 -7.30 5.44 -32.05
N TYR A 285 -7.14 4.61 -31.02
CA TYR A 285 -5.97 3.75 -30.89
C TYR A 285 -5.81 2.75 -32.05
N ASP A 286 -6.90 2.26 -32.61
CA ASP A 286 -6.92 1.38 -33.78
C ASP A 286 -6.67 2.10 -35.12
N GLY A 287 -6.59 3.43 -35.09
CA GLY A 287 -6.30 4.28 -36.23
C GLY A 287 -7.53 4.88 -36.91
N ASP A 288 -8.76 4.63 -36.47
CA ASP A 288 -9.92 5.31 -37.03
C ASP A 288 -10.00 6.78 -36.57
N PRO A 289 -10.62 7.70 -37.33
CA PRO A 289 -10.87 9.06 -36.83
C PRO A 289 -11.71 9.03 -35.54
N LYS A 290 -11.40 9.91 -34.60
CA LYS A 290 -12.27 10.12 -33.44
C LYS A 290 -13.57 10.81 -33.84
N LEU A 291 -14.66 10.44 -33.16
CA LEU A 291 -15.94 11.14 -33.26
C LEU A 291 -15.89 12.47 -32.49
N THR A 292 -15.25 12.45 -31.32
CA THR A 292 -14.98 13.65 -30.50
C THR A 292 -13.53 13.64 -30.01
N LEU A 293 -12.94 14.81 -29.76
CA LEU A 293 -11.54 14.85 -29.31
C LEU A 293 -11.35 14.20 -27.92
N HIS A 294 -12.39 14.23 -27.08
CA HIS A 294 -12.45 13.58 -25.78
C HIS A 294 -12.89 12.11 -25.80
N ASP A 295 -12.96 11.45 -26.96
CA ASP A 295 -13.15 10.00 -27.00
C ASP A 295 -12.08 9.32 -26.12
N GLY A 296 -12.52 8.41 -25.25
CA GLY A 296 -11.69 7.71 -24.27
C GLY A 296 -11.53 8.36 -22.89
N TYR A 297 -12.10 9.55 -22.68
CA TYR A 297 -12.17 10.20 -21.37
C TYR A 297 -13.57 10.14 -20.77
N THR A 298 -13.65 10.12 -19.44
CA THR A 298 -14.88 10.39 -18.69
C THR A 298 -14.62 11.51 -17.70
N LYS A 299 -15.57 12.43 -17.53
CA LYS A 299 -15.44 13.50 -16.54
C LYS A 299 -15.95 13.03 -15.18
N LYS A 300 -15.11 13.08 -14.15
CA LYS A 300 -15.42 12.58 -12.81
C LYS A 300 -15.80 13.68 -11.83
N ASP A 301 -15.20 14.85 -11.96
CA ASP A 301 -15.46 16.00 -11.11
C ASP A 301 -15.35 17.30 -11.93
N GLY A 302 -15.88 18.39 -11.37
CA GLY A 302 -15.85 19.73 -11.96
C GLY A 302 -17.15 20.15 -12.64
N LEU A 303 -17.22 21.42 -13.03
CA LEU A 303 -18.39 22.01 -13.69
C LEU A 303 -18.01 22.57 -15.07
N PRO A 304 -18.89 22.45 -16.08
CA PRO A 304 -20.18 21.76 -16.04
C PRO A 304 -20.00 20.22 -15.96
N GLU A 305 -21.00 19.54 -15.40
CA GLU A 305 -20.95 18.09 -15.13
C GLU A 305 -20.97 17.28 -16.44
N GLU A 306 -20.54 16.02 -16.39
CA GLU A 306 -20.61 15.11 -17.54
C GLU A 306 -22.04 15.06 -18.11
N GLY A 307 -22.17 15.15 -19.44
CA GLY A 307 -23.45 15.22 -20.16
C GLY A 307 -24.02 16.63 -20.34
N GLN A 308 -23.46 17.65 -19.66
CA GLN A 308 -23.84 19.04 -19.89
C GLN A 308 -23.01 19.68 -21.02
N PRO A 309 -23.56 20.66 -21.77
CA PRO A 309 -22.80 21.38 -22.79
C PRO A 309 -21.52 22.00 -22.24
N GLY A 310 -20.41 21.76 -22.93
CA GLY A 310 -19.10 22.29 -22.57
C GLY A 310 -18.33 21.50 -21.51
N ALA A 311 -18.85 20.37 -21.03
CA ALA A 311 -18.20 19.53 -20.02
C ALA A 311 -16.78 19.11 -20.39
N PHE A 312 -16.51 18.91 -21.69
CA PHE A 312 -15.23 18.44 -22.21
C PHE A 312 -14.40 19.52 -22.93
N ASN A 313 -14.85 20.79 -22.95
CA ASN A 313 -14.17 21.86 -23.70
C ASN A 313 -12.67 21.98 -23.34
N ALA A 314 -12.34 21.83 -22.05
CA ALA A 314 -10.96 21.96 -21.58
C ALA A 314 -10.07 20.81 -22.12
N ILE A 315 -10.54 19.56 -22.03
CA ILE A 315 -9.75 18.42 -22.53
C ILE A 315 -9.71 18.40 -24.06
N ASP A 316 -10.79 18.80 -24.73
CA ASP A 316 -10.83 18.95 -26.19
C ASP A 316 -9.81 19.99 -26.68
N ASP A 317 -9.69 21.12 -25.98
CA ASP A 317 -8.68 22.15 -26.28
C ASP A 317 -7.25 21.62 -26.09
N LEU A 318 -6.99 20.85 -25.03
CA LEU A 318 -5.68 20.22 -24.82
C LEU A 318 -5.36 19.20 -25.92
N VAL A 319 -6.34 18.36 -26.31
CA VAL A 319 -6.16 17.38 -27.39
C VAL A 319 -5.92 18.10 -28.72
N ASP A 320 -6.69 19.15 -29.04
CA ASP A 320 -6.46 19.96 -30.25
C ASP A 320 -5.06 20.59 -30.25
N PHE A 321 -4.64 21.14 -29.11
CA PHE A 321 -3.30 21.69 -28.93
C PHE A 321 -2.21 20.66 -29.26
N VAL A 322 -2.27 19.48 -28.62
CA VAL A 322 -1.26 18.42 -28.79
C VAL A 322 -1.28 17.85 -30.22
N ALA A 323 -2.46 17.69 -30.81
CA ALA A 323 -2.60 16.98 -32.07
C ALA A 323 -2.38 17.88 -33.30
N ARG A 324 -2.74 19.17 -33.24
CA ARG A 324 -2.75 20.06 -34.42
C ARG A 324 -1.70 21.15 -34.45
N ARG A 325 -1.21 21.64 -33.31
CA ARG A 325 -0.27 22.78 -33.30
C ARG A 325 1.07 22.34 -33.87
N ASP A 326 1.68 23.20 -34.69
CA ASP A 326 3.03 22.97 -35.21
C ASP A 326 4.06 22.88 -34.07
N ASP A 327 5.23 22.34 -34.38
CA ASP A 327 6.27 22.04 -33.38
C ASP A 327 6.82 23.29 -32.70
N ALA A 328 6.89 24.42 -33.41
CA ALA A 328 7.37 25.67 -32.82
C ALA A 328 6.37 26.21 -31.78
N THR A 329 5.08 26.19 -32.11
CA THR A 329 4.00 26.61 -31.20
C THR A 329 3.88 25.66 -30.02
N PHE A 330 3.95 24.34 -30.25
CA PHE A 330 3.95 23.35 -29.18
C PHE A 330 5.10 23.59 -28.21
N ALA A 331 6.34 23.72 -28.71
CA ALA A 331 7.52 23.95 -27.90
C ALA A 331 7.42 25.23 -27.06
N ALA A 332 6.83 26.29 -27.62
CA ALA A 332 6.66 27.57 -26.93
C ALA A 332 5.58 27.54 -25.83
N GLU A 333 4.51 26.76 -26.02
CA GLU A 333 3.33 26.80 -25.15
C GLU A 333 3.17 25.60 -24.22
N VAL A 334 3.79 24.44 -24.50
CA VAL A 334 3.53 23.20 -23.77
C VAL A 334 3.73 23.34 -22.26
N ALA A 335 4.72 24.10 -21.81
CA ALA A 335 4.99 24.31 -20.39
C ALA A 335 3.93 25.17 -19.66
N THR A 336 3.12 25.94 -20.40
CA THR A 336 1.97 26.66 -19.83
C THR A 336 0.71 25.81 -19.85
N ARG A 337 0.64 24.82 -20.75
CA ARG A 337 -0.48 23.90 -20.89
C ARG A 337 -0.40 22.75 -19.90
N ILE A 338 0.74 22.09 -19.75
CA ILE A 338 0.88 20.91 -18.89
C ILE A 338 2.00 21.09 -17.87
N HIS A 339 1.86 20.42 -16.73
CA HIS A 339 2.95 20.34 -15.76
C HIS A 339 3.97 19.33 -16.30
N VAL A 340 4.93 19.83 -17.07
CA VAL A 340 5.93 19.01 -17.78
C VAL A 340 6.56 17.93 -16.90
N PRO A 341 6.94 18.18 -15.63
CA PRO A 341 7.44 17.11 -14.76
C PRO A 341 6.47 15.94 -14.60
N ASP A 342 5.18 16.17 -14.37
CA ASP A 342 4.20 15.08 -14.17
C ASP A 342 4.07 14.21 -15.42
N PHE A 343 3.98 14.84 -16.60
CA PHE A 343 3.76 14.12 -17.85
C PHE A 343 5.04 13.43 -18.37
N ARG A 344 6.22 14.04 -18.12
CA ARG A 344 7.50 13.38 -18.36
C ARG A 344 7.65 12.17 -17.44
N ASP A 345 7.33 12.31 -16.17
CA ASP A 345 7.44 11.23 -15.19
C ASP A 345 6.37 10.16 -15.42
N TRP A 346 5.19 10.49 -15.95
CA TRP A 346 4.23 9.51 -16.47
C TRP A 346 4.88 8.63 -17.55
N TYR A 347 5.51 9.24 -18.57
CA TYR A 347 6.22 8.49 -19.60
C TYR A 347 7.34 7.63 -19.01
N VAL A 348 8.22 8.23 -18.21
CA VAL A 348 9.37 7.53 -17.61
C VAL A 348 8.90 6.37 -16.75
N PHE A 349 7.86 6.56 -15.94
CA PHE A 349 7.41 5.53 -15.03
C PHE A 349 6.63 4.41 -15.75
N ALA A 350 5.79 4.75 -16.73
CA ALA A 350 5.05 3.75 -17.51
C ALA A 350 6.03 2.84 -18.27
N THR A 351 7.09 3.42 -18.82
CA THR A 351 8.18 2.67 -19.46
C THR A 351 9.03 1.91 -18.44
N TYR A 352 9.36 2.50 -17.28
CA TYR A 352 10.12 1.82 -16.23
C TYR A 352 9.45 0.53 -15.74
N VAL A 353 8.16 0.61 -15.37
CA VAL A 353 7.41 -0.54 -14.82
C VAL A 353 6.90 -1.51 -15.89
N LEU A 354 7.04 -1.16 -17.18
CA LEU A 354 6.39 -1.81 -18.31
C LEU A 354 4.88 -1.94 -18.16
N GLY A 355 4.24 -0.84 -17.77
CA GLY A 355 2.78 -0.77 -17.60
C GLY A 355 2.10 -0.63 -18.96
N SER A 356 1.99 -1.73 -19.72
CA SER A 356 1.61 -1.64 -21.14
C SER A 356 0.19 -1.12 -21.38
N ASP A 357 -0.68 -1.17 -20.37
CA ASP A 357 -2.04 -0.58 -20.38
C ASP A 357 -2.05 0.93 -19.99
N SER A 358 -0.92 1.51 -19.56
CA SER A 358 -0.89 2.86 -18.97
C SER A 358 -0.47 4.00 -19.91
N GLY A 359 -0.23 3.70 -21.19
CA GLY A 359 0.21 4.72 -22.16
C GLY A 359 -0.88 5.74 -22.54
N GLY A 360 -2.12 5.27 -22.71
CA GLY A 360 -3.28 6.10 -23.07
C GLY A 360 -4.50 5.91 -22.15
N LYS A 361 -4.36 5.13 -21.08
CA LYS A 361 -5.41 4.79 -20.11
C LYS A 361 -4.79 4.88 -18.71
N ASN A 362 -5.52 4.52 -17.65
CA ASN A 362 -4.95 4.32 -16.32
C ASN A 362 -4.34 5.62 -15.74
N ALA A 363 -5.02 6.72 -16.04
CA ALA A 363 -4.62 8.08 -15.75
C ALA A 363 -5.83 8.92 -15.29
N TYR A 364 -5.58 9.81 -14.34
CA TYR A 364 -6.44 10.96 -14.07
C TYR A 364 -5.72 12.24 -14.44
N LEU A 365 -6.44 13.14 -15.10
CA LEU A 365 -5.98 14.45 -15.51
C LEU A 365 -6.80 15.51 -14.77
N TYR A 366 -6.11 16.48 -14.19
CA TYR A 366 -6.72 17.60 -13.49
C TYR A 366 -6.45 18.91 -14.22
N HIS A 367 -7.48 19.75 -14.30
CA HIS A 367 -7.39 21.12 -14.82
C HIS A 367 -8.12 22.08 -13.90
N ASP A 368 -7.49 23.20 -13.56
CA ASP A 368 -8.15 24.28 -12.84
C ASP A 368 -8.81 25.25 -13.83
N PRO A 369 -10.15 25.44 -13.80
CA PRO A 369 -10.83 26.41 -14.64
C PRO A 369 -10.35 27.86 -14.46
N ALA A 370 -9.71 28.18 -13.33
CA ALA A 370 -9.07 29.49 -13.12
C ALA A 370 -7.75 29.64 -13.91
N GLY A 371 -7.25 28.56 -14.51
CA GLY A 371 -6.04 28.51 -15.30
C GLY A 371 -4.87 27.82 -14.59
N GLY A 372 -3.77 27.67 -15.32
CA GLY A 372 -2.59 26.93 -14.88
C GLY A 372 -2.42 25.61 -15.63
N PRO A 373 -1.28 24.93 -15.42
CA PRO A 373 -0.96 23.72 -16.17
C PRO A 373 -1.81 22.53 -15.70
N TRP A 374 -2.17 21.67 -16.65
CA TRP A 374 -2.76 20.37 -16.37
C TRP A 374 -1.83 19.52 -15.48
N ARG A 375 -2.42 18.75 -14.56
CA ARG A 375 -1.72 17.83 -13.66
C ARG A 375 -2.11 16.38 -13.96
N TYR A 376 -1.22 15.44 -13.66
CA TYR A 376 -1.46 14.00 -13.84
C TYR A 376 -1.37 13.24 -12.52
N ALA A 377 -2.22 12.21 -12.37
CA ALA A 377 -2.13 11.23 -11.30
C ALA A 377 -2.31 9.79 -11.84
N PRO A 378 -1.48 8.83 -11.42
CA PRO A 378 -1.56 7.44 -11.89
C PRO A 378 -2.76 6.70 -11.30
N TRP A 379 -3.28 5.73 -12.05
CA TRP A 379 -4.38 4.86 -11.62
C TRP A 379 -4.23 3.45 -12.20
N ASP A 380 -4.51 2.37 -11.46
CA ASP A 380 -4.51 0.98 -12.00
C ASP A 380 -3.14 0.45 -12.49
N TRP A 381 -2.15 0.41 -11.60
CA TRP A 381 -0.77 0.02 -11.92
C TRP A 381 -0.39 -1.41 -11.45
N ASN A 382 -1.38 -2.26 -11.20
CA ASN A 382 -1.16 -3.69 -10.91
C ASN A 382 -0.52 -4.43 -12.11
N HIS A 383 -0.80 -3.99 -13.34
CA HIS A 383 -0.10 -4.38 -14.55
C HIS A 383 1.29 -3.74 -14.60
N SER A 384 2.27 -4.40 -14.01
CA SER A 384 3.64 -3.92 -13.92
C SER A 384 4.59 -5.05 -13.53
N PHE A 385 5.90 -4.79 -13.59
CA PHE A 385 6.92 -5.63 -12.98
C PHE A 385 6.86 -7.10 -13.44
N GLY A 386 6.89 -7.29 -14.76
CA GLY A 386 6.96 -8.61 -15.38
C GLY A 386 5.62 -9.27 -15.66
N GLN A 387 4.52 -8.54 -15.53
CA GLN A 387 3.19 -9.10 -15.71
C GLN A 387 2.22 -8.13 -16.38
N ALA A 388 1.46 -8.65 -17.35
CA ALA A 388 0.34 -7.98 -17.99
C ALA A 388 -1.00 -8.15 -17.25
N TRP A 389 -2.02 -7.41 -17.68
CA TRP A 389 -3.36 -7.44 -17.06
C TRP A 389 -4.07 -8.81 -17.16
N GLU A 390 -3.66 -9.66 -18.10
CA GLU A 390 -4.12 -11.06 -18.23
C GLU A 390 -3.16 -12.06 -17.54
N THR A 391 -2.30 -11.57 -16.64
CA THR A 391 -1.23 -12.31 -15.97
C THR A 391 -0.14 -12.88 -16.87
N SER A 392 -0.10 -12.50 -18.16
CA SER A 392 0.96 -12.93 -19.08
C SER A 392 2.29 -12.25 -18.76
N ARG A 393 3.41 -12.93 -19.04
CA ARG A 393 4.75 -12.46 -18.67
C ARG A 393 5.28 -11.40 -19.63
N THR A 394 6.00 -10.43 -19.09
CA THR A 394 6.76 -9.43 -19.86
C THR A 394 8.24 -9.48 -19.47
N GLY A 395 9.14 -9.42 -20.45
CA GLY A 395 10.59 -9.42 -20.23
C GLY A 395 11.06 -8.18 -19.47
N SER A 396 12.09 -8.32 -18.64
CA SER A 396 12.71 -7.20 -17.93
C SER A 396 13.47 -6.26 -18.88
N ASP A 397 13.86 -6.76 -20.06
CA ASP A 397 14.54 -6.05 -21.15
C ASP A 397 13.60 -5.61 -22.30
N ASP A 398 12.30 -5.86 -22.18
CA ASP A 398 11.31 -5.37 -23.15
C ASP A 398 11.27 -3.83 -23.17
N TRP A 399 10.88 -3.27 -24.31
CA TRP A 399 10.70 -1.83 -24.48
C TRP A 399 9.40 -1.50 -25.21
N ASP A 400 8.44 -0.93 -24.48
CA ASP A 400 7.30 -0.23 -25.06
C ASP A 400 7.55 1.27 -24.92
N GLY A 401 7.67 1.99 -26.02
CA GLY A 401 7.83 3.44 -26.02
C GLY A 401 6.52 4.21 -25.95
N PHE A 402 5.36 3.53 -25.95
CA PHE A 402 4.02 4.12 -25.89
C PHE A 402 3.69 5.19 -26.94
N THR A 403 4.55 5.39 -27.94
CA THR A 403 4.38 6.39 -29.00
C THR A 403 3.24 6.06 -29.95
N ASN A 404 2.81 4.79 -29.99
CA ASN A 404 1.59 4.35 -30.66
C ASN A 404 0.32 4.51 -29.79
N LYS A 405 0.46 4.81 -28.50
CA LYS A 405 -0.67 4.94 -27.56
C LYS A 405 -0.92 6.39 -27.12
N ASN A 406 0.03 7.29 -27.33
CA ASN A 406 -0.04 8.64 -26.78
C ASN A 406 0.75 9.65 -27.62
N ARG A 407 0.02 10.55 -28.30
CA ARG A 407 0.57 11.62 -29.14
C ARG A 407 1.39 12.62 -28.33
N LEU A 408 1.00 12.91 -27.09
CA LEU A 408 1.77 13.82 -26.23
C LEU A 408 3.16 13.27 -25.95
N PHE A 409 3.31 11.96 -25.75
CA PHE A 409 4.64 11.34 -25.60
C PHE A 409 5.48 11.51 -26.86
N VAL A 410 4.88 11.35 -28.05
CA VAL A 410 5.57 11.59 -29.33
C VAL A 410 6.11 13.02 -29.40
N ARG A 411 5.27 14.01 -29.07
CA ARG A 411 5.65 15.43 -29.11
C ARG A 411 6.72 15.76 -28.07
N LEU A 412 6.58 15.27 -26.83
CA LEU A 412 7.56 15.46 -25.75
C LEU A 412 8.94 14.90 -26.11
N LEU A 413 8.99 13.71 -26.70
CA LEU A 413 10.25 13.06 -27.08
C LEU A 413 10.93 13.71 -28.29
N ALA A 414 10.14 14.25 -29.23
CA ALA A 414 10.65 14.91 -30.42
C ALA A 414 11.07 16.37 -30.17
N ASP A 415 10.57 17.00 -29.11
CA ASP A 415 10.90 18.38 -28.75
C ASP A 415 12.40 18.50 -28.39
N PRO A 416 13.14 19.45 -28.99
CA PRO A 416 14.58 19.57 -28.80
C PRO A 416 14.99 20.04 -27.40
N ALA A 417 14.09 20.71 -26.67
CA ALA A 417 14.34 21.14 -25.29
C ALA A 417 13.87 20.08 -24.28
N LEU A 418 12.74 19.42 -24.52
CA LEU A 418 12.14 18.47 -23.58
C LEU A 418 12.62 17.03 -23.75
N GLY A 419 12.84 16.57 -24.98
CA GLY A 419 13.29 15.19 -25.27
C GLY A 419 14.56 14.79 -24.51
N PRO A 420 15.63 15.62 -24.51
CA PRO A 420 16.83 15.34 -23.72
C PRO A 420 16.59 15.24 -22.21
N THR A 421 15.54 15.89 -21.69
CA THR A 421 15.20 15.84 -20.25
C THR A 421 14.67 14.48 -19.83
N VAL A 422 14.11 13.67 -20.73
CA VAL A 422 13.64 12.31 -20.44
C VAL A 422 14.83 11.40 -20.10
N ALA A 423 15.86 11.41 -20.93
CA ALA A 423 17.08 10.63 -20.68
C ALA A 423 17.82 11.12 -19.43
N ALA A 424 17.86 12.44 -19.20
CA ALA A 424 18.41 13.01 -17.98
C ALA A 424 17.65 12.55 -16.73
N ARG A 425 16.30 12.57 -16.79
CA ARG A 425 15.43 12.12 -15.71
C ARG A 425 15.61 10.64 -15.41
N TYR A 426 15.76 9.80 -16.43
CA TYR A 426 16.07 8.39 -16.25
C TYR A 426 17.37 8.19 -15.47
N ARG A 427 18.45 8.88 -15.86
CA ARG A 427 19.74 8.79 -15.15
C ARG A 427 19.63 9.25 -13.70
N GLU A 428 18.92 10.34 -13.45
CA GLU A 428 18.66 10.85 -12.10
C GLU A 428 17.94 9.80 -11.24
N LEU A 429 16.82 9.27 -11.74
CA LEU A 429 15.99 8.32 -10.99
C LEU A 429 16.71 6.98 -10.76
N LEU A 430 17.45 6.46 -11.75
CA LEU A 430 18.23 5.20 -11.63
C LEU A 430 19.47 5.32 -10.73
N ALA A 431 19.93 6.55 -10.47
CA ALA A 431 20.96 6.86 -9.48
C ALA A 431 20.38 7.16 -8.09
N GLY A 432 19.06 7.35 -7.98
CA GLY A 432 18.34 7.64 -6.74
C GLY A 432 17.17 6.68 -6.52
N PRO A 433 15.92 7.17 -6.43
CA PRO A 433 14.79 6.41 -5.89
C PRO A 433 14.36 5.19 -6.72
N LEU A 434 14.75 5.10 -8.00
CA LEU A 434 14.50 3.95 -8.88
C LEU A 434 15.76 3.10 -9.12
N GLY A 435 16.84 3.35 -8.37
CA GLY A 435 18.05 2.53 -8.39
C GLY A 435 17.82 1.15 -7.78
N GLU A 436 18.60 0.16 -8.22
CA GLU A 436 18.41 -1.26 -7.88
C GLU A 436 18.33 -1.49 -6.36
N GLY A 437 19.31 -0.96 -5.61
CA GLY A 437 19.34 -1.11 -4.16
C GLY A 437 18.10 -0.55 -3.46
N GLU A 438 17.62 0.61 -3.89
CA GLU A 438 16.44 1.27 -3.30
C GLU A 438 15.15 0.50 -3.61
N VAL A 439 15.00 0.05 -4.85
CA VAL A 439 13.78 -0.63 -5.31
C VAL A 439 13.69 -2.04 -4.76
N VAL A 440 14.81 -2.78 -4.73
CA VAL A 440 14.86 -4.12 -4.15
C VAL A 440 14.69 -4.05 -2.63
N ALA A 441 15.33 -3.10 -1.94
CA ALA A 441 15.15 -2.93 -0.49
C ALA A 441 13.73 -2.49 -0.13
N LEU A 442 13.06 -1.71 -0.99
CA LEU A 442 11.64 -1.45 -0.85
C LEU A 442 10.85 -2.76 -0.95
N TYR A 443 11.01 -3.47 -2.06
CA TYR A 443 10.26 -4.69 -2.32
C TYR A 443 10.43 -5.74 -1.22
N ASP A 444 11.68 -6.01 -0.80
CA ASP A 444 12.00 -6.96 0.27
C ASP A 444 11.31 -6.59 1.60
N ARG A 445 11.18 -5.28 1.90
CA ARG A 445 10.45 -4.78 3.07
C ARG A 445 8.94 -5.05 2.96
N LEU A 446 8.35 -4.81 1.79
CA LEU A 446 6.92 -5.06 1.55
C LEU A 446 6.59 -6.56 1.62
N VAL A 447 7.50 -7.40 1.11
CA VAL A 447 7.42 -8.86 1.26
C VAL A 447 7.46 -9.24 2.73
N ALA A 448 8.43 -8.73 3.50
CA ALA A 448 8.55 -9.02 4.92
C ALA A 448 7.30 -8.61 5.73
N GLU A 449 6.71 -7.45 5.40
CA GLU A 449 5.49 -6.94 6.04
C GLU A 449 4.29 -7.87 5.84
N THR A 450 4.18 -8.51 4.67
CA THR A 450 2.96 -9.22 4.27
C THR A 450 3.09 -10.74 4.24
N ALA A 451 4.30 -11.29 4.33
CA ALA A 451 4.59 -12.71 4.08
C ALA A 451 3.67 -13.69 4.83
N ALA A 452 3.40 -13.44 6.11
CA ALA A 452 2.58 -14.32 6.94
C ALA A 452 1.11 -14.38 6.47
N VAL A 453 0.54 -13.24 6.09
CA VAL A 453 -0.84 -13.15 5.57
C VAL A 453 -0.91 -13.55 4.10
N ALA A 454 0.09 -13.21 3.29
CA ALA A 454 0.17 -13.60 1.88
C ALA A 454 0.10 -15.13 1.70
N ALA A 455 0.75 -15.90 2.59
CA ALA A 455 0.64 -17.35 2.61
C ALA A 455 -0.77 -17.85 2.96
N ARG A 456 -1.52 -17.12 3.79
CA ARG A 456 -2.92 -17.40 4.16
C ARG A 456 -3.86 -17.11 2.98
N ASP A 457 -3.68 -15.96 2.33
CA ASP A 457 -4.40 -15.60 1.11
C ASP A 457 -4.22 -16.64 0.01
N TRP A 458 -2.97 -17.06 -0.23
CA TRP A 458 -2.65 -18.07 -1.24
C TRP A 458 -3.40 -19.38 -0.96
N ARG A 459 -3.46 -19.85 0.29
CA ARG A 459 -4.22 -21.06 0.62
C ARG A 459 -5.72 -20.90 0.35
N ALA A 460 -6.28 -19.72 0.63
CA ALA A 460 -7.70 -19.44 0.43
C ALA A 460 -8.07 -19.35 -1.06
N TRP A 461 -7.20 -18.76 -1.90
CA TRP A 461 -7.57 -18.36 -3.26
C TRP A 461 -6.85 -19.08 -4.40
N ARG A 462 -5.79 -19.86 -4.14
CA ARG A 462 -4.98 -20.50 -5.21
C ARG A 462 -5.77 -21.36 -6.19
N ASP A 463 -6.78 -22.08 -5.72
CA ASP A 463 -7.56 -22.98 -6.59
C ASP A 463 -8.49 -22.18 -7.50
N ALA A 464 -9.11 -21.12 -6.97
CA ALA A 464 -9.89 -20.17 -7.75
C ALA A 464 -9.01 -19.40 -8.75
N TYR A 465 -7.80 -19.01 -8.35
CA TYR A 465 -6.82 -18.38 -9.24
C TYR A 465 -6.43 -19.30 -10.40
N ARG A 466 -6.02 -20.54 -10.11
CA ARG A 466 -5.61 -21.53 -11.13
C ARG A 466 -6.76 -21.91 -12.07
N GLY A 467 -7.98 -21.97 -11.54
CA GLY A 467 -9.18 -22.29 -12.31
C GLY A 467 -9.82 -21.12 -13.04
N PHE A 468 -9.25 -19.90 -12.95
CA PHE A 468 -9.90 -18.72 -13.52
C PHE A 468 -9.83 -18.73 -15.05
N GLU A 469 -10.99 -18.64 -15.69
CA GLU A 469 -11.18 -18.87 -17.15
C GLU A 469 -10.15 -18.14 -18.03
N ARG A 470 -9.79 -16.90 -17.68
CA ARG A 470 -8.89 -16.05 -18.49
C ARG A 470 -7.46 -16.57 -18.61
N TRP A 471 -6.97 -17.37 -17.66
CA TRP A 471 -5.60 -17.89 -17.67
C TRP A 471 -5.49 -19.34 -17.20
N SER A 472 -6.61 -20.06 -17.06
CA SER A 472 -6.64 -21.45 -16.56
C SER A 472 -5.92 -22.46 -17.48
N ASP A 473 -5.70 -22.11 -18.74
CA ASP A 473 -4.97 -22.90 -19.73
C ASP A 473 -3.44 -22.70 -19.66
N ARG A 474 -2.98 -21.64 -18.97
CA ARG A 474 -1.56 -21.31 -18.79
C ARG A 474 -0.82 -22.35 -17.95
N ARG A 475 0.47 -22.51 -18.22
CA ARG A 475 1.37 -23.49 -17.54
C ARG A 475 2.54 -22.85 -16.81
N ASP A 476 2.71 -21.54 -16.95
CA ASP A 476 3.76 -20.69 -16.40
C ASP A 476 3.26 -19.82 -15.23
N LEU A 477 2.08 -20.15 -14.68
CA LEU A 477 1.60 -19.57 -13.43
C LEU A 477 2.49 -20.06 -12.29
N THR A 478 3.02 -19.12 -11.52
CA THR A 478 3.86 -19.33 -10.34
C THR A 478 3.00 -19.47 -9.09
N GLU A 479 3.54 -20.13 -8.07
CA GLU A 479 3.02 -20.00 -6.71
C GLU A 479 3.52 -18.71 -6.05
N HIS A 480 2.92 -18.31 -4.92
CA HIS A 480 3.28 -17.08 -4.23
C HIS A 480 4.80 -16.92 -3.97
N PRO A 481 5.53 -17.90 -3.39
CA PRO A 481 6.97 -17.74 -3.14
C PRO A 481 7.79 -17.55 -4.42
N ASP A 482 7.44 -18.29 -5.48
CA ASP A 482 8.13 -18.19 -6.77
C ASP A 482 7.82 -16.86 -7.46
N GLU A 483 6.60 -16.35 -7.32
CA GLU A 483 6.23 -15.04 -7.84
C GLU A 483 6.99 -13.93 -7.12
N VAL A 484 7.15 -14.05 -5.80
CA VAL A 484 7.94 -13.09 -5.03
C VAL A 484 9.37 -13.03 -5.53
N ALA A 485 10.00 -14.20 -5.74
CA ALA A 485 11.35 -14.30 -6.28
C ALA A 485 11.46 -13.80 -7.73
N TYR A 486 10.44 -14.08 -8.55
CA TYR A 486 10.36 -13.61 -9.94
C TYR A 486 10.35 -12.09 -10.01
N VAL A 487 9.44 -11.41 -9.29
CA VAL A 487 9.35 -9.94 -9.29
C VAL A 487 10.65 -9.32 -8.80
N ARG A 488 11.24 -9.87 -7.74
CA ARG A 488 12.53 -9.40 -7.21
C ARG A 488 13.63 -9.42 -8.28
N THR A 489 13.74 -10.54 -9.00
CA THR A 489 14.73 -10.73 -10.07
C THR A 489 14.45 -9.77 -11.23
N TRP A 490 13.19 -9.68 -11.64
CA TRP A 490 12.74 -8.79 -12.70
C TRP A 490 13.10 -7.32 -12.41
N LEU A 491 12.95 -6.86 -11.16
CA LEU A 491 13.30 -5.49 -10.76
C LEU A 491 14.80 -5.20 -10.93
N SER A 492 15.67 -6.11 -10.47
CA SER A 492 17.13 -5.98 -10.64
C SER A 492 17.51 -5.93 -12.12
N GLU A 493 17.00 -6.87 -12.92
CA GLU A 493 17.28 -6.94 -14.36
C GLU A 493 16.74 -5.71 -15.10
N ARG A 494 15.54 -5.23 -14.74
CA ARG A 494 14.94 -4.04 -15.34
C ARG A 494 15.81 -2.81 -15.12
N VAL A 495 16.29 -2.60 -13.90
CA VAL A 495 17.18 -1.47 -13.58
C VAL A 495 18.49 -1.59 -14.35
N ALA A 496 19.08 -2.79 -14.44
CA ALA A 496 20.30 -3.01 -15.22
C ALA A 496 20.10 -2.70 -16.71
N TYR A 497 19.00 -3.18 -17.29
CA TYR A 497 18.62 -2.88 -18.67
C TYR A 497 18.47 -1.37 -18.92
N LEU A 498 17.72 -0.66 -18.06
CA LEU A 498 17.49 0.77 -18.22
C LEU A 498 18.76 1.60 -18.02
N ARG A 499 19.65 1.19 -17.11
CA ARG A 499 20.98 1.82 -16.95
C ARG A 499 21.82 1.68 -18.22
N ALA A 500 21.83 0.50 -18.84
CA ALA A 500 22.53 0.28 -20.10
C ALA A 500 21.91 1.11 -21.23
N ARG A 501 20.58 1.18 -21.29
CA ARG A 501 19.83 1.93 -22.32
C ARG A 501 20.06 3.44 -22.26
N PHE A 502 20.17 4.01 -21.06
CA PHE A 502 20.31 5.46 -20.84
C PHE A 502 21.72 5.90 -20.39
N ALA A 503 22.71 5.05 -20.63
CA ALA A 503 24.12 5.38 -20.42
C ALA A 503 24.50 6.68 -21.18
N PRO A 504 25.41 7.52 -20.63
CA PRO A 504 25.80 8.79 -21.24
C PRO A 504 26.39 8.70 -22.64
#